data_AF-A0A3A4U6S0-F1
#
_entry.id   AF-A0A3A4U6S0-F1
#
_cell.length_a   1.000
_cell.length_b   1.000
_cell.length_c   1.000
_cell.angle_alpha   90.00
_cell.angle_beta   90.00
_cell.angle_gamma   90.00
#
_symmetry.space_group_name_H-M   'P 1'
#
loop_
_entity.id
_entity.type
_entity.pdbx_description
1 polymer ?
#
loop_
_entity_poly.entity_id
_entity_poly.type
_entity_poly.pdbx_seq_one_letter_code
_entity_poly.pdbx_strand_id
1 'polypeptide(L)'
;MPAGHHVIGEAGSLLVVYHGHGGNVAPVVAAAIHAGVLPPDRPPTRAELLALPLVKRAPRDAMGRIGVMGRDSASNLVCYLANRARFAVLLHVLREVGARLGVTLDDVLFVDVMPEVNRAMRLGGLITQGLGLGGLGSLLSTSGTSRAYAGLAGLAQRSREQAQGRSGRPQPPARKVKVFYHCYGSSHTSVIAAAIHIGRLPETRVPSSRELVSVPHFDEVRAALGTAFLAGSGQDGEEVYVVGFGPGRDIIRRALETFLDLRGVPARDYVLADALDRAGWVVKVGGIVSRRIGLVSVGRPLAALGVRLAYRRFLELVRETRAEVRRKMGLGD
;
A
#
# COMPACT_ATOMS: atom_id res chain seq x y z
N MET A 1 -6.84 -22.12 10.48
CA MET A 1 -6.14 -22.13 9.18
C MET A 1 -7.14 -22.54 8.11
N PRO A 2 -7.58 -21.66 7.19
CA PRO A 2 -8.04 -22.11 5.89
C PRO A 2 -6.86 -22.00 4.91
N ALA A 3 -6.62 -23.08 4.16
CA ALA A 3 -5.62 -23.15 3.12
C ALA A 3 -5.90 -22.07 2.07
N GLY A 4 -4.98 -21.12 1.93
CA GLY A 4 -4.99 -20.16 0.84
C GLY A 4 -4.66 -20.89 -0.45
N HIS A 5 -5.62 -20.97 -1.37
CA HIS A 5 -5.27 -21.21 -2.77
C HIS A 5 -4.38 -20.06 -3.21
N HIS A 6 -3.08 -20.32 -3.34
CA HIS A 6 -2.13 -19.41 -3.96
C HIS A 6 -2.55 -19.28 -5.43
N VAL A 7 -3.34 -18.25 -5.74
CA VAL A 7 -3.64 -17.86 -7.13
C VAL A 7 -2.43 -17.06 -7.62
N ILE A 8 -1.34 -17.77 -7.89
CA ILE A 8 -0.17 -17.19 -8.56
C ILE A 8 -0.60 -16.93 -10.01
N GLY A 9 -0.29 -15.73 -10.52
CA GLY A 9 -0.46 -15.44 -11.94
C GLY A 9 0.29 -16.48 -12.78
N GLU A 10 -0.38 -17.10 -13.74
CA GLU A 10 0.32 -17.93 -14.72
C GLU A 10 1.29 -17.03 -15.50
N ALA A 11 2.44 -17.58 -15.90
CA ALA A 11 3.43 -16.84 -16.67
C ALA A 11 2.75 -16.23 -17.92
N GLY A 12 2.76 -14.90 -18.03
CA GLY A 12 2.12 -14.17 -19.12
C GLY A 12 0.76 -13.55 -18.80
N SER A 13 0.10 -13.93 -17.70
CA SER A 13 -1.20 -13.34 -17.31
C SER A 13 -1.07 -11.93 -16.74
N LEU A 14 -1.87 -11.00 -17.27
CA LEU A 14 -1.90 -9.61 -16.82
C LEU A 14 -2.73 -9.46 -15.54
N LEU A 15 -2.36 -8.50 -14.69
CA LEU A 15 -3.16 -8.10 -13.53
C LEU A 15 -4.04 -6.89 -13.88
N VAL A 16 -5.37 -7.04 -13.90
CA VAL A 16 -6.31 -5.92 -14.07
C VAL A 16 -6.82 -5.50 -12.70
N VAL A 17 -6.47 -4.30 -12.23
CA VAL A 17 -6.86 -3.80 -10.91
C VAL A 17 -7.84 -2.63 -11.04
N TYR A 18 -9.12 -2.91 -10.79
CA TYR A 18 -10.13 -1.87 -10.65
C TYR A 18 -9.97 -1.13 -9.34
N HIS A 19 -9.91 0.20 -9.37
CA HIS A 19 -9.79 1.03 -8.18
C HIS A 19 -10.70 2.25 -8.24
N GLY A 20 -11.00 2.83 -7.09
CA GLY A 20 -11.79 4.07 -6.96
C GLY A 20 -11.66 4.66 -5.57
N HIS A 21 -12.12 5.90 -5.40
CA HIS A 21 -12.10 6.62 -4.12
C HIS A 21 -13.50 6.69 -3.50
N GLY A 22 -13.62 6.44 -2.19
CA GLY A 22 -14.84 6.74 -1.43
C GLY A 22 -15.84 5.59 -1.25
N GLY A 23 -15.57 4.39 -1.77
CA GLY A 23 -16.39 3.20 -1.53
C GLY A 23 -15.85 1.95 -2.23
N ASN A 24 -16.30 0.77 -1.80
CA ASN A 24 -15.77 -0.51 -2.29
C ASN A 24 -16.63 -1.12 -3.41
N VAL A 25 -17.86 -0.66 -3.58
CA VAL A 25 -18.86 -1.32 -4.43
C VAL A 25 -18.53 -1.15 -5.91
N ALA A 26 -18.20 0.06 -6.38
CA ALA A 26 -17.94 0.27 -7.81
C ALA A 26 -16.73 -0.51 -8.35
N PRO A 27 -15.55 -0.51 -7.69
CA PRO A 27 -14.42 -1.33 -8.13
C PRO A 27 -14.74 -2.83 -8.13
N VAL A 28 -15.44 -3.32 -7.11
CA VAL A 28 -15.85 -4.72 -7.01
C VAL A 28 -16.84 -5.09 -8.12
N VAL A 29 -17.85 -4.24 -8.39
CA VAL A 29 -18.83 -4.48 -9.45
C VAL A 29 -18.18 -4.48 -10.83
N ALA A 30 -17.32 -3.51 -11.12
CA ALA A 30 -16.59 -3.47 -12.39
C ALA A 30 -15.70 -4.70 -12.58
N ALA A 31 -14.97 -5.11 -11.54
CA ALA A 31 -14.20 -6.34 -11.53
C ALA A 31 -15.09 -7.59 -11.74
N ALA A 32 -16.25 -7.65 -11.10
CA ALA A 32 -17.19 -8.76 -11.23
C ALA A 32 -17.76 -8.88 -12.66
N ILE A 33 -18.09 -7.75 -13.30
CA ILE A 33 -18.49 -7.74 -14.72
C ILE A 33 -17.32 -8.22 -15.58
N HIS A 34 -16.12 -7.66 -15.38
CA HIS A 34 -14.93 -8.04 -16.15
C HIS A 34 -14.61 -9.54 -16.01
N ALA A 35 -14.71 -10.11 -14.81
CA ALA A 35 -14.48 -11.54 -14.57
C ALA A 35 -15.63 -12.44 -15.02
N GLY A 36 -16.75 -11.89 -15.52
CA GLY A 36 -17.92 -12.67 -15.93
C GLY A 36 -18.78 -13.19 -14.76
N VAL A 37 -18.52 -12.72 -13.53
CA VAL A 37 -19.31 -13.03 -12.33
C VAL A 37 -20.67 -12.32 -12.38
N LEU A 38 -20.71 -11.12 -12.97
CA LEU A 38 -21.95 -10.39 -13.23
C LEU A 38 -22.20 -10.21 -14.75
N PRO A 39 -23.47 -10.22 -15.18
CA PRO A 39 -23.83 -10.09 -16.60
C PRO A 39 -23.66 -8.65 -17.11
N PRO A 40 -23.01 -8.41 -18.26
CA PRO A 40 -22.73 -7.04 -18.72
C PRO A 40 -23.96 -6.29 -19.28
N ASP A 41 -25.01 -7.02 -19.66
CA ASP A 41 -26.17 -6.56 -20.43
C ASP A 41 -27.37 -6.16 -19.55
N ARG A 42 -27.36 -6.50 -18.27
CA ARG A 42 -28.43 -6.13 -17.33
C ARG A 42 -27.90 -5.77 -15.94
N PRO A 43 -28.56 -4.84 -15.23
CA PRO A 43 -28.25 -4.62 -13.82
C PRO A 43 -28.41 -5.90 -12.98
N PRO A 44 -27.58 -6.09 -11.95
CA PRO A 44 -27.62 -7.24 -11.08
C PRO A 44 -28.79 -7.12 -10.10
N THR A 45 -29.35 -8.26 -9.74
CA THR A 45 -30.30 -8.37 -8.65
C THR A 45 -29.62 -8.03 -7.31
N ARG A 46 -30.44 -7.71 -6.30
CA ARG A 46 -29.93 -7.46 -4.95
C ARG A 46 -29.16 -8.67 -4.39
N ALA A 47 -29.60 -9.90 -4.71
CA ALA A 47 -28.94 -11.11 -4.25
C ALA A 47 -27.54 -11.26 -4.89
N GLU A 48 -27.44 -11.05 -6.21
CA GLU A 48 -26.16 -11.06 -6.94
C GLU A 48 -25.18 -10.01 -6.37
N LEU A 49 -25.65 -8.78 -6.11
CA LEU A 49 -24.81 -7.74 -5.49
C LEU A 49 -24.35 -8.09 -4.08
N LEU A 50 -25.24 -8.65 -3.26
CA LEU A 50 -24.94 -9.00 -1.87
C LEU A 50 -24.04 -10.24 -1.74
N ALA A 51 -23.91 -11.04 -2.80
CA ALA A 51 -22.96 -12.13 -2.88
C ALA A 51 -21.52 -11.65 -3.16
N LEU A 52 -21.37 -10.44 -3.73
CA LEU A 52 -20.05 -9.91 -4.04
C LEU A 52 -19.25 -9.52 -2.77
N PRO A 53 -17.91 -9.68 -2.80
CA PRO A 53 -17.05 -9.27 -1.70
C PRO A 53 -17.23 -7.80 -1.33
N LEU A 54 -17.09 -7.47 -0.04
CA LEU A 54 -17.06 -6.09 0.47
C LEU A 54 -18.33 -5.24 0.24
N VAL A 55 -19.41 -5.79 -0.32
CA VAL A 55 -20.68 -5.06 -0.56
C VAL A 55 -21.52 -4.91 0.72
N LYS A 56 -21.64 -5.96 1.55
CA LYS A 56 -22.45 -5.94 2.80
C LYS A 56 -21.86 -5.03 3.88
N ARG A 57 -20.57 -5.21 4.18
CA ARG A 57 -19.75 -4.37 5.05
C ARG A 57 -18.32 -4.87 4.99
N ALA A 58 -17.41 -4.06 4.47
CA ALA A 58 -15.99 -4.40 4.53
C ALA A 58 -15.45 -4.19 5.95
N PRO A 59 -14.70 -5.16 6.52
CA PRO A 59 -13.95 -4.90 7.74
C PRO A 59 -12.86 -3.85 7.44
N ARG A 60 -12.44 -3.10 8.46
CA ARG A 60 -11.52 -1.96 8.28
C ARG A 60 -10.17 -2.38 7.68
N ASP A 61 -9.73 -3.61 7.93
CA ASP A 61 -8.49 -4.19 7.43
C ASP A 61 -8.59 -4.68 5.98
N ALA A 62 -9.79 -4.86 5.42
CA ALA A 62 -9.98 -5.12 3.99
C ALA A 62 -9.68 -3.89 3.12
N MET A 63 -9.76 -2.68 3.68
CA MET A 63 -9.41 -1.45 2.98
C MET A 63 -7.91 -1.41 2.66
N GLY A 64 -7.56 -1.23 1.39
CA GLY A 64 -6.19 -1.26 0.91
C GLY A 64 -5.69 -2.64 0.54
N ARG A 65 -6.43 -3.74 0.74
CA ARG A 65 -6.03 -5.03 0.16
C ARG A 65 -6.49 -5.09 -1.30
N ILE A 66 -5.63 -5.61 -2.18
CA ILE A 66 -6.03 -6.00 -3.54
C ILE A 66 -6.73 -7.36 -3.42
N GLY A 67 -8.02 -7.39 -3.73
CA GLY A 67 -8.80 -8.62 -3.75
C GLY A 67 -8.87 -9.21 -5.15
N VAL A 68 -8.85 -10.54 -5.25
CA VAL A 68 -9.04 -11.26 -6.50
C VAL A 68 -10.53 -11.52 -6.70
N MET A 69 -11.05 -11.13 -7.86
CA MET A 69 -12.40 -11.48 -8.29
C MET A 69 -12.43 -12.81 -9.02
N GLY A 70 -11.45 -13.06 -9.89
CA GLY A 70 -11.37 -14.25 -10.72
C GLY A 70 -10.44 -14.03 -11.91
N ARG A 71 -10.61 -14.85 -12.95
CA ARG A 71 -9.95 -14.66 -14.24
C ARG A 71 -10.95 -14.26 -15.31
N ASP A 72 -10.51 -13.48 -16.29
CA ASP A 72 -11.29 -13.20 -17.49
C ASP A 72 -11.16 -14.35 -18.53
N SER A 73 -11.83 -14.21 -19.67
CA SER A 73 -11.75 -15.18 -20.77
C SER A 73 -10.37 -15.28 -21.43
N ALA A 74 -9.48 -14.33 -21.19
CA ALA A 74 -8.09 -14.33 -21.65
C ALA A 74 -7.11 -14.77 -20.53
N SER A 75 -7.62 -15.36 -19.45
CA SER A 75 -6.88 -15.80 -18.27
C SER A 75 -6.16 -14.69 -17.50
N ASN A 76 -6.46 -13.42 -17.75
CA ASN A 76 -5.95 -12.30 -16.94
C ASN A 76 -6.55 -12.36 -15.54
N LEU A 77 -5.75 -12.01 -14.53
CA LEU A 77 -6.22 -11.96 -13.16
C LEU A 77 -6.97 -10.65 -12.92
N VAL A 78 -8.26 -10.75 -12.64
CA VAL A 78 -9.14 -9.61 -12.42
C VAL A 78 -9.25 -9.34 -10.92
N CYS A 79 -8.86 -8.13 -10.54
CA CYS A 79 -8.75 -7.69 -9.16
C CYS A 79 -9.51 -6.40 -8.91
N TYR A 80 -9.80 -6.15 -7.64
CA TYR A 80 -10.34 -4.89 -7.15
C TYR A 80 -9.50 -4.37 -6.00
N LEU A 81 -9.37 -3.05 -5.92
CA LEU A 81 -8.71 -2.35 -4.84
C LEU A 81 -9.67 -1.31 -4.25
N ALA A 82 -10.12 -1.60 -3.04
CA ALA A 82 -10.78 -0.63 -2.19
C ALA A 82 -9.72 0.35 -1.65
N ASN A 83 -9.63 1.55 -2.24
CA ASN A 83 -8.64 2.55 -1.85
C ASN A 83 -9.29 3.81 -1.26
N ARG A 84 -8.72 4.32 -0.17
CA ARG A 84 -9.00 5.66 0.36
C ARG A 84 -7.74 6.54 0.43
N ALA A 85 -6.57 5.99 0.14
CA ALA A 85 -5.33 6.72 0.03
C ALA A 85 -5.25 7.45 -1.32
N ARG A 86 -4.30 8.38 -1.43
CA ARG A 86 -3.98 9.05 -2.69
C ARG A 86 -3.40 8.02 -3.65
N PHE A 87 -4.18 7.60 -4.64
CA PHE A 87 -3.79 6.54 -5.58
C PHE A 87 -2.42 6.80 -6.24
N ALA A 88 -2.08 8.06 -6.54
CA ALA A 88 -0.76 8.42 -7.07
C ALA A 88 0.40 8.04 -6.15
N VAL A 89 0.25 8.21 -4.83
CA VAL A 89 1.29 7.80 -3.85
C VAL A 89 1.39 6.29 -3.78
N LEU A 90 0.25 5.59 -3.78
CA LEU A 90 0.24 4.13 -3.82
C LEU A 90 0.95 3.62 -5.08
N LEU A 91 0.60 4.12 -6.26
CA LEU A 91 1.19 3.71 -7.52
C LEU A 91 2.70 3.94 -7.53
N HIS A 92 3.15 5.07 -6.98
CA HIS A 92 4.58 5.35 -6.83
C HIS A 92 5.27 4.37 -5.88
N VAL A 93 4.65 4.03 -4.74
CA VAL A 93 5.17 2.99 -3.82
C VAL A 93 5.25 1.62 -4.49
N LEU A 94 4.19 1.19 -5.20
CA LEU A 94 4.18 -0.09 -5.90
C LEU A 94 5.30 -0.15 -6.94
N ARG A 95 5.51 0.93 -7.69
CA ARG A 95 6.59 1.05 -8.67
C ARG A 95 7.96 0.98 -8.01
N GLU A 96 8.20 1.82 -7.00
CA GLU A 96 9.50 1.96 -6.37
C GLU A 96 9.86 0.70 -5.60
N VAL A 97 9.03 0.27 -4.64
CA VAL A 97 9.31 -0.93 -3.83
C VAL A 97 9.29 -2.18 -4.70
N GLY A 98 8.31 -2.29 -5.61
CA GLY A 98 8.22 -3.39 -6.57
C GLY A 98 9.50 -3.52 -7.40
N ALA A 99 10.00 -2.43 -7.99
CA ALA A 99 11.21 -2.46 -8.80
C ALA A 99 12.43 -2.94 -8.01
N ARG A 100 12.52 -2.60 -6.71
CA ARG A 100 13.62 -3.11 -5.86
C ARG A 100 13.46 -4.61 -5.61
N LEU A 101 12.24 -5.14 -5.63
CA LEU A 101 11.95 -6.57 -5.47
C LEU A 101 11.84 -7.33 -6.80
N GLY A 102 12.20 -6.70 -7.92
CA GLY A 102 12.18 -7.33 -9.25
C GLY A 102 10.80 -7.35 -9.93
N VAL A 103 9.84 -6.60 -9.38
CA VAL A 103 8.47 -6.48 -9.88
C VAL A 103 8.30 -5.18 -10.67
N THR A 104 7.77 -5.27 -11.89
CA THR A 104 7.38 -4.09 -12.69
C THR A 104 5.86 -3.91 -12.70
N LEU A 105 5.39 -2.78 -13.23
CA LEU A 105 3.97 -2.49 -13.42
C LEU A 105 3.52 -2.58 -14.88
N ASP A 106 4.40 -3.05 -15.78
CA ASP A 106 4.14 -3.05 -17.23
C ASP A 106 3.00 -4.00 -17.61
N ASP A 107 2.84 -5.05 -16.80
CA ASP A 107 1.80 -6.07 -16.90
C ASP A 107 0.72 -5.90 -15.82
N VAL A 108 0.49 -4.64 -15.42
CA VAL A 108 -0.61 -4.25 -14.55
C VAL A 108 -1.43 -3.18 -15.24
N LEU A 109 -2.72 -3.44 -15.41
CA LEU A 109 -3.69 -2.45 -15.87
C LEU A 109 -4.47 -1.92 -14.68
N PHE A 110 -4.16 -0.71 -14.24
CA PHE A 110 -4.97 0.00 -13.25
C PHE A 110 -6.13 0.71 -13.93
N VAL A 111 -7.36 0.40 -13.49
CA VAL A 111 -8.59 0.95 -14.07
C VAL A 111 -9.30 1.81 -13.03
N ASP A 112 -9.37 3.12 -13.29
CA ASP A 112 -10.11 4.05 -12.43
C ASP A 112 -11.61 4.01 -12.75
N VAL A 113 -12.43 3.60 -11.78
CA VAL A 113 -13.88 3.55 -11.95
C VAL A 113 -14.54 4.92 -11.74
N MET A 114 -13.84 5.90 -11.16
CA MET A 114 -14.43 7.17 -10.75
C MET A 114 -15.20 7.96 -11.83
N PRO A 115 -14.81 7.93 -13.12
CA PRO A 115 -15.59 8.56 -14.19
C PRO A 115 -17.02 8.01 -14.31
N GLU A 116 -17.24 6.73 -13.99
CA GLU A 116 -18.52 6.04 -14.14
C GLU A 116 -19.38 6.08 -12.84
N VAL A 117 -18.80 6.52 -11.72
CA VAL A 117 -19.48 6.53 -10.41
C VAL A 117 -20.31 7.79 -10.21
N ASN A 118 -21.64 7.62 -10.14
CA ASN A 118 -22.59 8.71 -9.90
C ASN A 118 -22.61 9.23 -8.45
N ARG A 119 -23.24 10.40 -8.24
CA ARG A 119 -23.30 11.08 -6.92
C ARG A 119 -23.97 10.22 -5.83
N ALA A 120 -24.98 9.43 -6.17
CA ALA A 120 -25.67 8.57 -5.20
C ALA A 120 -24.76 7.44 -4.69
N MET A 121 -23.93 6.84 -5.56
CA MET A 121 -22.92 5.86 -5.15
C MET A 121 -21.82 6.48 -4.27
N ARG A 122 -21.36 7.69 -4.60
CA ARG A 122 -20.38 8.42 -3.78
C ARG A 122 -20.93 8.70 -2.38
N LEU A 123 -22.19 9.15 -2.30
CA LEU A 123 -22.87 9.43 -1.04
C LEU A 123 -23.15 8.14 -0.24
N GLY A 124 -23.60 7.07 -0.89
CA GLY A 124 -23.80 5.76 -0.26
C GLY A 124 -22.51 5.20 0.34
N GLY A 125 -21.38 5.34 -0.36
CA GLY A 125 -20.06 4.97 0.15
C GLY A 125 -19.64 5.78 1.39
N LEU A 126 -19.91 7.09 1.40
CA LEU A 126 -19.66 7.97 2.56
C LEU A 126 -20.54 7.61 3.76
N ILE A 127 -21.84 7.34 3.55
CA ILE A 127 -22.79 7.02 4.64
C ILE A 127 -22.48 5.65 5.24
N THR A 128 -22.28 4.63 4.39
CA THR A 128 -22.06 3.24 4.83
C THR A 128 -20.76 3.07 5.62
N GLN A 129 -19.72 3.84 5.26
CA GLN A 129 -18.38 3.68 5.82
C GLN A 129 -17.95 4.83 6.76
N GLY A 130 -18.67 5.96 6.75
CA GLY A 130 -18.40 7.13 7.59
C GLY A 130 -19.35 7.26 8.78
N LEU A 131 -20.64 6.95 8.61
CA LEU A 131 -21.68 7.14 9.64
C LEU A 131 -22.23 5.83 10.22
N GLY A 132 -21.86 4.66 9.68
CA GLY A 132 -22.26 3.36 10.23
C GLY A 132 -23.74 2.98 10.01
N LEU A 133 -24.49 3.74 9.22
CA LEU A 133 -25.92 3.51 8.95
C LEU A 133 -26.11 2.53 7.78
N GLY A 134 -25.87 1.24 8.04
CA GLY A 134 -25.85 0.18 7.01
C GLY A 134 -27.15 -0.03 6.22
N GLY A 135 -28.32 0.25 6.80
CA GLY A 135 -29.62 0.06 6.15
C GLY A 135 -29.85 1.02 4.98
N LEU A 136 -29.74 2.33 5.22
CA LEU A 136 -29.88 3.39 4.21
C LEU A 136 -28.73 3.37 3.19
N GLY A 137 -27.51 3.04 3.63
CA GLY A 137 -26.34 2.91 2.76
C GLY A 137 -26.50 1.82 1.70
N SER A 138 -27.08 0.67 2.07
CA SER A 138 -27.32 -0.44 1.13
C SER A 138 -28.35 -0.09 0.05
N LEU A 139 -29.43 0.62 0.40
CA LEU A 139 -30.48 1.05 -0.54
C LEU A 139 -29.96 2.06 -1.56
N LEU A 140 -29.23 3.08 -1.12
CA LEU A 140 -28.63 4.09 -2.01
C LEU A 140 -27.52 3.48 -2.87
N SER A 141 -26.77 2.50 -2.35
CA SER A 141 -25.77 1.77 -3.12
C SER A 141 -26.40 0.90 -4.20
N THR A 142 -27.55 0.27 -3.95
CA THR A 142 -28.20 -0.62 -4.94
C THR A 142 -28.81 0.18 -6.10
N SER A 143 -29.58 1.24 -5.78
CA SER A 143 -30.14 2.14 -6.79
C SER A 143 -29.05 2.93 -7.52
N GLY A 144 -27.99 3.34 -6.82
CA GLY A 144 -26.83 3.98 -7.41
C GLY A 144 -26.06 3.06 -8.36
N THR A 145 -25.85 1.80 -7.96
CA THR A 145 -25.18 0.79 -8.80
C THR A 145 -25.96 0.54 -10.08
N SER A 146 -27.29 0.38 -9.98
CA SER A 146 -28.14 0.18 -11.16
C SER A 146 -28.01 1.32 -12.18
N ARG A 147 -27.93 2.57 -11.70
CA ARG A 147 -27.75 3.76 -12.56
C ARG A 147 -26.35 3.88 -13.18
N ALA A 148 -25.32 3.40 -12.49
CA ALA A 148 -23.93 3.40 -13.00
C ALA A 148 -23.60 2.15 -13.81
N TYR A 149 -24.49 1.15 -13.83
CA TYR A 149 -24.14 -0.20 -14.26
C TYR A 149 -23.69 -0.26 -15.72
N ALA A 150 -24.42 0.39 -16.62
CA ALA A 150 -24.06 0.45 -18.04
C ALA A 150 -22.68 1.09 -18.26
N GLY A 151 -22.35 2.14 -17.51
CA GLY A 151 -21.02 2.77 -17.54
C GLY A 151 -19.91 1.86 -17.03
N LEU A 152 -20.15 1.16 -15.91
CA LEU A 152 -19.21 0.17 -15.37
C LEU A 152 -19.03 -1.04 -16.29
N ALA A 153 -20.09 -1.49 -16.96
CA ALA A 153 -20.04 -2.57 -17.94
C ALA A 153 -19.24 -2.15 -19.19
N GLY A 154 -19.49 -0.94 -19.70
CA GLY A 154 -18.71 -0.37 -20.80
C GLY A 154 -17.23 -0.20 -20.44
N LEU A 155 -16.93 0.27 -19.21
CA LEU A 155 -15.56 0.35 -18.70
C LEU A 155 -14.91 -1.03 -18.61
N ALA A 156 -15.64 -2.04 -18.13
CA ALA A 156 -15.16 -3.42 -18.04
C ALA A 156 -14.80 -3.98 -19.43
N GLN A 157 -15.67 -3.77 -20.43
CA GLN A 157 -15.41 -4.17 -21.80
C GLN A 157 -14.17 -3.50 -22.39
N ARG A 158 -14.06 -2.16 -22.32
CA ARG A 158 -12.88 -1.42 -22.81
C ARG A 158 -11.59 -1.86 -22.10
N SER A 159 -11.68 -2.20 -20.82
CA SER A 159 -10.52 -2.69 -20.07
C SER A 159 -10.07 -4.08 -20.52
N ARG A 160 -11.00 -4.96 -20.89
CA ARG A 160 -10.67 -6.27 -21.50
C ARG A 160 -9.94 -6.07 -22.83
N GLU A 161 -10.46 -5.19 -23.68
CA GLU A 161 -9.85 -4.84 -24.97
C GLU A 161 -8.43 -4.26 -24.77
N GLN A 162 -8.23 -3.40 -23.77
CA GLN A 162 -6.90 -2.85 -23.44
C GLN A 162 -5.93 -3.90 -22.86
N ALA A 163 -6.44 -4.91 -22.17
CA ALA A 163 -5.63 -6.01 -21.64
C ALA A 163 -5.19 -6.99 -22.74
N GLN A 164 -5.97 -7.12 -23.81
CA GLN A 164 -5.62 -7.92 -24.98
C GLN A 164 -4.37 -7.32 -25.67
N GLY A 165 -3.28 -8.09 -25.72
CA GLY A 165 -2.01 -7.69 -26.34
C GLY A 165 -0.89 -7.28 -25.36
N ARG A 166 -1.15 -7.30 -24.05
CA ARG A 166 -0.11 -7.16 -23.02
C ARG A 166 0.26 -8.54 -22.48
N SER A 167 1.53 -8.93 -22.58
CA SER A 167 2.04 -10.17 -21.98
C SER A 167 2.93 -9.85 -20.78
N GLY A 168 2.68 -10.52 -19.65
CA GLY A 168 3.58 -10.45 -18.49
C GLY A 168 4.96 -11.04 -18.81
N ARG A 169 6.03 -10.38 -18.35
CA ARG A 169 7.38 -10.97 -18.38
C ARG A 169 7.62 -11.78 -17.10
N PRO A 170 8.30 -12.93 -17.17
CA PRO A 170 8.78 -13.63 -15.98
C PRO A 170 9.65 -12.67 -15.15
N GLN A 171 9.37 -12.62 -13.86
CA GLN A 171 10.12 -11.75 -12.94
C GLN A 171 11.24 -12.57 -12.28
N PRO A 172 12.51 -12.11 -12.36
CA PRO A 172 13.60 -12.78 -11.69
C PRO A 172 13.44 -12.62 -10.17
N PRO A 173 13.78 -13.65 -9.38
CA PRO A 173 13.70 -13.57 -7.94
C PRO A 173 14.66 -12.51 -7.38
N ALA A 174 14.26 -11.86 -6.28
CA ALA A 174 15.13 -10.95 -5.56
C ALA A 174 16.32 -11.73 -5.00
N ARG A 175 17.54 -11.24 -5.25
CA ARG A 175 18.79 -11.94 -4.85
C ARG A 175 19.16 -11.77 -3.37
N LYS A 176 18.54 -10.84 -2.64
CA LYS A 176 18.83 -10.50 -1.23
C LYS A 176 17.57 -9.99 -0.53
N VAL A 177 17.47 -10.22 0.78
CA VAL A 177 16.39 -9.66 1.61
C VAL A 177 16.48 -8.13 1.63
N LYS A 178 15.32 -7.46 1.53
CA LYS A 178 15.23 -6.00 1.52
C LYS A 178 14.37 -5.49 2.66
N VAL A 179 14.92 -4.59 3.47
CA VAL A 179 14.22 -3.95 4.58
C VAL A 179 13.75 -2.57 4.13
N PHE A 180 12.47 -2.27 4.27
CA PHE A 180 11.90 -0.96 4.00
C PHE A 180 11.36 -0.37 5.31
N TYR A 181 12.10 0.56 5.90
CA TYR A 181 11.57 1.40 6.96
C TYR A 181 10.68 2.47 6.35
N HIS A 182 9.40 2.48 6.73
CA HIS A 182 8.46 3.48 6.26
C HIS A 182 7.92 4.35 7.38
N CYS A 183 7.50 5.56 7.01
CA CYS A 183 6.81 6.49 7.89
C CYS A 183 5.93 7.44 7.07
N TYR A 184 5.55 8.60 7.62
CA TYR A 184 4.80 9.61 6.87
C TYR A 184 5.61 10.22 5.70
N GLY A 185 6.78 10.79 5.96
CA GLY A 185 7.46 11.68 5.01
C GLY A 185 8.89 11.31 4.65
N SER A 186 9.39 10.14 5.09
CA SER A 186 10.79 9.72 4.89
C SER A 186 11.85 10.71 5.37
N SER A 187 11.53 11.54 6.36
CA SER A 187 12.40 12.63 6.83
C SER A 187 12.96 12.44 8.22
N HIS A 188 12.31 11.67 9.10
CA HIS A 188 12.72 11.56 10.50
C HIS A 188 12.77 10.11 10.97
N THR A 189 11.62 9.50 11.26
CA THR A 189 11.57 8.25 12.02
C THR A 189 12.13 7.07 11.23
N SER A 190 11.77 6.93 9.95
CA SER A 190 12.33 5.88 9.09
C SER A 190 13.80 6.11 8.73
N VAL A 191 14.23 7.37 8.62
CA VAL A 191 15.65 7.72 8.43
C VAL A 191 16.48 7.30 9.62
N ILE A 192 16.01 7.60 10.84
CA ILE A 192 16.70 7.22 12.07
C ILE A 192 16.74 5.70 12.26
N ALA A 193 15.61 5.01 12.05
CA ALA A 193 15.58 3.55 12.15
C ALA A 193 16.55 2.90 11.15
N ALA A 194 16.57 3.37 9.89
CA ALA A 194 17.52 2.90 8.90
C ALA A 194 18.98 3.21 9.29
N ALA A 195 19.27 4.40 9.81
CA ALA A 195 20.61 4.80 10.23
C ALA A 195 21.13 3.95 11.41
N ILE A 196 20.29 3.63 12.39
CA ILE A 196 20.62 2.67 13.46
C ILE A 196 20.88 1.29 12.83
N HIS A 197 19.99 0.82 11.96
CA HIS A 197 20.05 -0.52 11.38
C HIS A 197 21.35 -0.75 10.57
N ILE A 198 21.86 0.25 9.87
CA ILE A 198 23.14 0.17 9.13
C ILE A 198 24.37 0.58 9.97
N GLY A 199 24.21 0.74 11.29
CA GLY A 199 25.31 1.02 12.22
C GLY A 199 25.85 2.47 12.20
N ARG A 200 25.12 3.43 11.61
CA ARG A 200 25.52 4.86 11.61
C ARG A 200 25.21 5.58 12.92
N LEU A 201 24.33 5.03 13.75
CA LEU A 201 23.96 5.60 15.04
C LEU A 201 24.22 4.59 16.17
N PRO A 202 24.56 5.05 17.39
CA PRO A 202 24.98 4.17 18.47
C PRO A 202 23.83 3.33 19.02
N GLU A 203 24.11 2.06 19.33
CA GLU A 203 23.10 1.14 19.90
C GLU A 203 23.10 1.09 21.43
N THR A 204 24.16 1.58 22.08
CA THR A 204 24.38 1.48 23.54
C THR A 204 24.03 2.77 24.30
N ARG A 205 23.83 3.88 23.60
CA ARG A 205 23.51 5.19 24.19
C ARG A 205 22.56 5.99 23.30
N VAL A 206 21.95 7.03 23.88
CA VAL A 206 21.18 8.01 23.11
C VAL A 206 22.14 9.00 22.44
N PRO A 207 22.06 9.22 21.11
CA PRO A 207 22.88 10.20 20.42
C PRO A 207 22.53 11.63 20.81
N SER A 208 23.50 12.53 20.68
CA SER A 208 23.29 13.97 20.77
C SER A 208 22.42 14.48 19.61
N SER A 209 21.83 15.66 19.79
CA SER A 209 21.03 16.28 18.73
C SER A 209 21.88 16.58 17.49
N ARG A 210 23.18 16.89 17.67
CA ARG A 210 24.12 17.11 16.57
C ARG A 210 24.36 15.84 15.75
N GLU A 211 24.58 14.71 16.41
CA GLU A 211 24.71 13.40 15.75
C GLU A 211 23.44 13.08 14.95
N LEU A 212 22.25 13.28 15.53
CA LEU A 212 20.99 13.04 14.83
C LEU A 212 20.78 13.92 13.61
N VAL A 213 21.06 15.22 13.73
CA VAL A 213 20.89 16.18 12.63
C VAL A 213 21.93 15.95 11.52
N SER A 214 23.07 15.34 11.85
CA SER A 214 24.11 14.97 10.87
C SER A 214 23.80 13.68 10.09
N VAL A 215 22.77 12.92 10.48
CA VAL A 215 22.37 11.72 9.74
C VAL A 215 21.93 12.14 8.32
N PRO A 216 22.49 11.52 7.26
CA PRO A 216 22.06 11.81 5.90
C PRO A 216 20.55 11.69 5.76
N HIS A 217 19.91 12.67 5.11
CA HIS A 217 18.46 12.71 4.89
C HIS A 217 17.61 13.07 6.10
N PHE A 218 18.22 13.37 7.25
CA PHE A 218 17.45 13.79 8.41
C PHE A 218 16.87 15.19 8.24
N ASP A 219 15.55 15.27 8.36
CA ASP A 219 14.74 16.48 8.25
C ASP A 219 14.90 17.19 6.88
N GLU A 220 15.23 16.44 5.83
CA GLU A 220 15.23 16.91 4.45
C GLU A 220 13.83 16.80 3.84
N VAL A 221 13.45 17.77 3.01
CA VAL A 221 12.34 17.58 2.06
C VAL A 221 12.90 16.79 0.89
N ARG A 222 12.81 15.46 0.96
CA ARG A 222 13.18 14.60 -0.16
C ARG A 222 12.02 14.43 -1.13
N ALA A 223 12.30 13.71 -2.22
CA ALA A 223 11.43 13.47 -3.38
C ALA A 223 9.97 13.12 -3.01
N ALA A 224 9.12 13.04 -4.04
CA ALA A 224 7.72 12.69 -3.89
C ALA A 224 7.52 11.47 -2.95
N LEU A 225 6.48 11.55 -2.11
CA LEU A 225 6.04 10.44 -1.26
C LEU A 225 5.99 9.15 -2.07
N GLY A 226 6.48 8.08 -1.47
CA GLY A 226 6.56 6.75 -2.06
C GLY A 226 7.91 6.38 -2.66
N THR A 227 8.84 7.33 -2.77
CA THR A 227 10.21 7.05 -3.25
C THR A 227 10.98 6.18 -2.25
N ALA A 228 11.60 5.09 -2.74
CA ALA A 228 12.37 4.16 -1.91
C ALA A 228 13.87 4.41 -2.05
N PHE A 229 14.49 4.96 -1.01
CA PHE A 229 15.91 5.32 -1.01
C PHE A 229 16.77 4.30 -0.29
N LEU A 230 17.85 3.84 -0.92
CA LEU A 230 18.83 2.98 -0.28
C LEU A 230 19.60 3.78 0.79
N ALA A 231 19.50 3.35 2.05
CA ALA A 231 20.26 3.89 3.16
C ALA A 231 21.66 3.26 3.26
N GLY A 232 21.75 1.95 2.98
CA GLY A 232 22.97 1.15 3.05
C GLY A 232 22.65 -0.34 3.13
N SER A 233 23.61 -1.12 3.63
CA SER A 233 23.43 -2.54 3.91
C SER A 233 23.47 -2.80 5.41
N GLY A 234 22.66 -3.75 5.87
CA GLY A 234 22.71 -4.23 7.25
C GLY A 234 23.88 -5.20 7.48
N GLN A 235 23.96 -5.73 8.70
CA GLN A 235 25.08 -6.58 9.14
C GLN A 235 25.07 -7.95 8.46
N ASP A 236 23.89 -8.44 8.06
CA ASP A 236 23.70 -9.74 7.40
C ASP A 236 23.67 -9.61 5.87
N GLY A 237 23.99 -8.43 5.34
CA GLY A 237 24.09 -8.16 3.90
C GLY A 237 22.76 -7.82 3.21
N GLU A 238 21.68 -7.66 3.97
CA GLU A 238 20.38 -7.13 3.55
C GLU A 238 20.48 -5.67 3.09
N GLU A 239 19.66 -5.28 2.12
CA GLU A 239 19.58 -3.89 1.68
C GLU A 239 18.53 -3.13 2.49
N VAL A 240 18.89 -1.94 2.97
CA VAL A 240 18.03 -1.15 3.86
C VAL A 240 17.57 0.10 3.15
N TYR A 241 16.25 0.30 3.09
CA TYR A 241 15.60 1.38 2.40
C TYR A 241 14.74 2.24 3.34
N VAL A 242 14.56 3.50 2.95
CA VAL A 242 13.67 4.47 3.59
C VAL A 242 12.55 4.86 2.62
N VAL A 243 11.29 4.83 3.07
CA VAL A 243 10.12 5.18 2.24
C VAL A 243 9.12 6.05 3.02
N GLY A 244 8.51 7.03 2.37
CA GLY A 244 7.44 7.85 2.95
C GLY A 244 6.08 7.48 2.36
N PHE A 245 5.18 6.87 3.12
CA PHE A 245 3.85 6.47 2.64
C PHE A 245 2.79 7.57 2.78
N GLY A 246 3.05 8.62 3.56
CA GLY A 246 2.11 9.71 3.79
C GLY A 246 0.92 9.31 4.69
N PRO A 247 -0.22 10.02 4.60
CA PRO A 247 -1.35 9.84 5.53
C PRO A 247 -2.06 8.49 5.37
N GLY A 248 -1.90 7.82 4.23
CA GLY A 248 -2.54 6.53 3.93
C GLY A 248 -1.69 5.31 4.25
N ARG A 249 -0.72 5.40 5.17
CA ARG A 249 0.34 4.38 5.37
C ARG A 249 -0.17 2.95 5.52
N ASP A 250 -1.25 2.74 6.30
CA ASP A 250 -1.77 1.40 6.56
C ASP A 250 -2.45 0.81 5.32
N ILE A 251 -3.12 1.66 4.53
CA ILE A 251 -3.77 1.29 3.27
C ILE A 251 -2.69 0.95 2.23
N ILE A 252 -1.66 1.78 2.12
CA ILE A 252 -0.55 1.59 1.18
C ILE A 252 0.24 0.32 1.53
N ARG A 253 0.55 0.10 2.80
CA ARG A 253 1.23 -1.12 3.28
C ARG A 253 0.46 -2.36 2.85
N ARG A 254 -0.84 -2.44 3.16
CA ARG A 254 -1.68 -3.60 2.79
C ARG A 254 -1.77 -3.80 1.27
N ALA A 255 -1.83 -2.71 0.51
CA ALA A 255 -1.90 -2.77 -0.95
C ALA A 255 -0.58 -3.30 -1.53
N LEU A 256 0.54 -2.85 -0.99
CA LEU A 256 1.86 -3.32 -1.36
C LEU A 256 2.05 -4.80 -1.01
N GLU A 257 1.71 -5.21 0.22
CA GLU A 257 1.83 -6.61 0.65
C GLU A 257 1.00 -7.55 -0.23
N THR A 258 -0.28 -7.20 -0.48
CA THR A 258 -1.14 -8.01 -1.37
C THR A 258 -0.69 -7.97 -2.82
N PHE A 259 -0.18 -6.83 -3.30
CA PHE A 259 0.40 -6.74 -4.64
C PHE A 259 1.61 -7.66 -4.80
N LEU A 260 2.56 -7.63 -3.86
CA LEU A 260 3.76 -8.46 -3.90
C LEU A 260 3.42 -9.95 -3.85
N ASP A 261 2.45 -10.36 -3.03
CA ASP A 261 1.95 -11.73 -2.97
C ASP A 261 1.33 -12.17 -4.31
N LEU A 262 0.48 -11.34 -4.93
CA LEU A 262 -0.08 -11.60 -6.26
C LEU A 262 0.98 -11.72 -7.35
N ARG A 263 2.13 -11.07 -7.16
CA ARG A 263 3.30 -11.13 -8.04
C ARG A 263 4.26 -12.26 -7.68
N GLY A 264 3.92 -13.09 -6.70
CA GLY A 264 4.73 -14.23 -6.29
C GLY A 264 6.03 -13.85 -5.59
N VAL A 265 6.16 -12.61 -5.11
CA VAL A 265 7.33 -12.20 -4.32
C VAL A 265 7.25 -12.90 -2.96
N PRO A 266 8.21 -13.79 -2.63
CA PRO A 266 8.20 -14.49 -1.36
C PRO A 266 8.23 -13.51 -0.19
N ALA A 267 7.39 -13.73 0.82
CA ALA A 267 7.39 -12.90 2.03
C ALA A 267 8.74 -12.90 2.76
N ARG A 268 9.61 -13.89 2.53
CA ARG A 268 10.98 -13.94 3.07
C ARG A 268 11.93 -12.92 2.43
N ASP A 269 11.63 -12.41 1.24
CA ASP A 269 12.53 -11.55 0.47
C ASP A 269 12.48 -10.08 0.92
N TYR A 270 11.53 -9.71 1.80
CA TYR A 270 11.41 -8.34 2.27
C TYR A 270 10.86 -8.18 3.68
N VAL A 271 11.09 -7.02 4.29
CA VAL A 271 10.50 -6.62 5.58
C VAL A 271 9.97 -5.18 5.47
N LEU A 272 8.72 -4.93 5.87
CA LEU A 272 8.13 -3.59 5.96
C LEU A 272 8.01 -3.15 7.42
N ALA A 273 8.85 -2.21 7.86
CA ALA A 273 8.90 -1.75 9.25
C ALA A 273 8.27 -0.36 9.42
N ASP A 274 7.23 -0.23 10.25
CA ASP A 274 6.63 1.09 10.56
C ASP A 274 7.45 1.79 11.61
N ALA A 275 8.21 2.81 11.21
CA ALA A 275 8.98 3.62 12.13
C ALA A 275 8.13 4.71 12.83
N LEU A 276 6.98 5.09 12.25
CA LEU A 276 6.12 6.12 12.83
C LEU A 276 5.42 5.64 14.11
N ASP A 277 5.09 4.35 14.21
CA ASP A 277 4.43 3.77 15.40
C ASP A 277 5.31 3.87 16.66
N ARG A 278 6.63 3.94 16.49
CA ARG A 278 7.59 4.13 17.59
C ARG A 278 7.86 5.60 17.93
N ALA A 279 7.27 6.54 17.20
CA ALA A 279 7.49 7.96 17.40
C ALA A 279 6.63 8.54 18.55
N GLY A 280 7.23 9.42 19.34
CA GLY A 280 6.50 10.28 20.28
C GLY A 280 5.82 11.47 19.58
N TRP A 281 4.90 12.14 20.28
CA TRP A 281 4.19 13.32 19.75
C TRP A 281 5.14 14.49 19.42
N VAL A 282 6.24 14.63 20.18
CA VAL A 282 7.27 15.67 19.96
C VAL A 282 7.91 15.56 18.57
N VAL A 283 8.17 14.34 18.08
CA VAL A 283 8.69 14.11 16.72
C VAL A 283 7.69 14.62 15.68
N LYS A 284 6.39 14.34 15.88
CA LYS A 284 5.33 14.74 14.96
C LYS A 284 5.20 16.26 14.90
N VAL A 285 5.24 16.94 16.06
CA VAL A 285 5.19 18.40 16.13
C VAL A 285 6.41 19.03 15.50
N GLY A 286 7.62 18.58 15.85
CA GLY A 286 8.86 19.07 15.24
C GLY A 286 8.85 18.90 13.72
N GLY A 287 8.39 17.74 13.22
CA GLY A 287 8.23 17.48 11.80
C GLY A 287 7.21 18.41 11.12
N ILE A 288 6.07 18.72 11.76
CA ILE A 288 5.09 19.68 11.25
C ILE A 288 5.69 21.08 11.19
N VAL A 289 6.30 21.55 12.27
CA VAL A 289 6.92 22.89 12.35
C VAL A 289 8.01 23.04 11.29
N SER A 290 8.85 22.03 11.14
CA SER A 290 9.96 22.09 10.19
C SER A 290 9.51 21.97 8.74
N ARG A 291 8.59 21.05 8.45
CA ARG A 291 8.27 20.63 7.07
C ARG A 291 7.00 21.22 6.49
N ARG A 292 5.99 21.51 7.32
CA ARG A 292 4.73 22.13 6.87
C ARG A 292 4.73 23.63 7.08
N ILE A 293 5.24 24.10 8.22
CA ILE A 293 5.29 25.53 8.54
C ILE A 293 6.55 26.18 7.95
N GLY A 294 7.61 25.39 7.71
CA GLY A 294 8.86 25.88 7.10
C GLY A 294 9.82 26.54 8.09
N LEU A 295 9.53 26.49 9.39
CA LEU A 295 10.40 27.01 10.45
C LEU A 295 11.51 26.00 10.77
N VAL A 296 12.41 25.78 9.81
CA VAL A 296 13.45 24.73 9.89
C VAL A 296 14.36 24.90 11.11
N SER A 297 14.76 26.14 11.43
CA SER A 297 15.63 26.44 12.57
C SER A 297 15.03 26.05 13.93
N VAL A 298 13.71 25.96 14.03
CA VAL A 298 12.97 25.57 15.25
C VAL A 298 12.50 24.12 15.16
N GLY A 299 11.96 23.73 14.01
CA GLY A 299 11.39 22.40 13.79
C GLY A 299 12.45 21.29 13.78
N ARG A 300 13.63 21.54 13.20
CA ARG A 300 14.70 20.54 13.11
C ARG A 300 15.27 20.16 14.49
N PRO A 301 15.61 21.11 15.39
CA PRO A 301 15.98 20.79 16.76
C PRO A 301 14.86 20.09 17.54
N LEU A 302 13.60 20.50 17.37
CA LEU A 302 12.46 19.85 18.02
C LEU A 302 12.27 18.40 17.55
N ALA A 303 12.41 18.15 16.24
CA ALA A 303 12.35 16.81 15.68
C ALA A 303 13.50 15.94 16.25
N ALA A 304 14.71 16.49 16.31
CA ALA A 304 15.86 15.80 16.91
C ALA A 304 15.62 15.48 18.40
N LEU A 305 15.09 16.44 19.18
CA LEU A 305 14.71 16.22 20.58
C LEU A 305 13.68 15.10 20.70
N GLY A 306 12.62 15.13 19.88
CA GLY A 306 11.62 14.09 19.85
C GLY A 306 12.22 12.70 19.55
N VAL A 307 13.18 12.64 18.63
CA VAL A 307 13.89 11.40 18.31
C VAL A 307 14.70 10.91 19.50
N ARG A 308 15.42 11.81 20.20
CA ARG A 308 16.17 11.45 21.41
C ARG A 308 15.27 10.85 22.48
N LEU A 309 14.12 11.46 22.73
CA LEU A 309 13.13 10.97 23.70
C LEU A 309 12.57 9.58 23.32
N ALA A 310 12.46 9.29 22.02
CA ALA A 310 11.96 8.01 21.51
C ALA A 310 13.08 7.01 21.14
N TYR A 311 14.36 7.34 21.37
CA TYR A 311 15.48 6.62 20.76
C TYR A 311 15.53 5.13 21.11
N ARG A 312 15.24 4.78 22.37
CA ARG A 312 15.18 3.38 22.81
C ARG A 312 14.11 2.57 22.06
N ARG A 313 12.96 3.18 21.75
CA ARG A 313 11.89 2.55 20.97
C ARG A 313 12.30 2.31 19.51
N PHE A 314 13.18 3.16 18.95
CA PHE A 314 13.77 2.92 17.64
C PHE A 314 14.80 1.79 17.68
N LEU A 315 15.61 1.68 18.74
CA LEU A 315 16.51 0.54 18.93
C LEU A 315 15.72 -0.78 19.00
N GLU A 316 14.62 -0.81 19.75
CA GLU A 316 13.72 -1.98 19.84
C GLU A 316 13.19 -2.38 18.46
N LEU A 317 12.65 -1.41 17.68
CA LEU A 317 12.19 -1.68 16.31
C LEU A 317 13.28 -2.26 15.42
N VAL A 318 14.49 -1.73 15.49
CA VAL A 318 15.61 -2.20 14.68
C VAL A 318 16.02 -3.61 15.08
N ARG A 319 16.04 -3.92 16.37
CA ARG A 319 16.30 -5.29 16.88
C ARG A 319 15.23 -6.27 16.41
N GLU A 320 13.95 -5.92 16.55
CA GLU A 320 12.82 -6.71 16.04
C GLU A 320 12.96 -6.96 14.53
N THR A 321 13.33 -5.92 13.78
CA THR A 321 13.49 -5.99 12.32
C THR A 321 14.68 -6.86 11.91
N ARG A 322 15.84 -6.74 12.57
CA ARG A 322 17.01 -7.61 12.31
C ARG A 322 16.72 -9.07 12.66
N ALA A 323 16.03 -9.33 13.76
CA ALA A 323 15.61 -10.69 14.11
C ALA A 323 14.68 -11.29 13.05
N GLU A 324 13.74 -10.50 12.51
CA GLU A 324 12.90 -10.90 11.37
C GLU A 324 13.74 -11.19 10.12
N VAL A 325 14.76 -10.37 9.81
CA VAL A 325 15.68 -10.59 8.69
C VAL A 325 16.45 -11.90 8.86
N ARG A 326 17.10 -12.12 10.02
CA ARG A 326 17.85 -13.35 10.31
C ARG A 326 16.98 -14.59 10.20
N ARG A 327 15.76 -14.56 10.76
CA ARG A 327 14.75 -15.61 10.58
C ARG A 327 14.45 -15.90 9.11
N LYS A 328 14.23 -14.86 8.30
CA LYS A 328 13.93 -15.00 6.86
C LYS A 328 15.11 -15.51 6.04
N MET A 329 16.34 -15.21 6.47
CA MET A 329 17.57 -15.72 5.86
C MET A 329 17.96 -17.13 6.34
N GLY A 330 17.27 -17.68 7.35
CA GLY A 330 17.66 -18.95 7.97
C GLY A 330 18.94 -18.86 8.80
N LEU A 331 19.34 -17.66 9.20
CA LEU A 331 20.43 -17.43 10.14
C LEU A 331 19.84 -17.58 11.55
N GLY A 332 20.25 -18.62 12.29
CA GLY A 332 19.83 -18.83 13.69
C GLY A 332 20.23 -17.66 14.59
N ASP A 333 19.62 -17.54 15.77
CA ASP A 333 19.86 -16.46 16.75
C ASP A 333 21.31 -16.42 17.26
#